data_AF-A0A835T3Y0-F1
#
_entry.id   AF-A0A835T3Y0-F1
#
_cell.length_a   1.000
_cell.length_b   1.000
_cell.length_c   1.000
_cell.angle_alpha   90.00
_cell.angle_beta   90.00
_cell.angle_gamma   90.00
#
_symmetry.space_group_name_H-M   'P 1'
#
loop_
_entity.id
_entity.type
_entity.pdbx_description
1 polymer ?
#
loop_
_entity_poly.entity_id
_entity_poly.type
_entity_poly.pdbx_seq_one_letter_code
_entity_poly.pdbx_strand_id
1 'polypeptide(L)'
;MRQAVKGASAQRRAVGPAGPCPSVLAPHATIATYAHAGRTPEPSSSPSSSGASPSSSSAPLSPIAARILSGASAGPAPRTSSLILPPSARGPTGTAAAAAAAAPTATSTSAASPLASPASHLGASHSVNGSAPAVNANGTAASGDFRHGLDGPIWWLDRQRVHSLSDHGRDVMRSMSGWAASELPKYMKGTGKHWQPSDLLPDSASPEFFDQVQALRTAANNLPNEYLVVLVGDMITEEALPSYMNMLNTLDEVRDETGAAPTPWASWTREWTAEENRHGDLLNKYLYLTGRVDMRAIEGTIQRLIGSGLDPKLENNPYLCFVYTSFQERATRISHGNTARLAQYHGDAALGKLCGLVAGDEARHEQAYSAIVTEIMRRDPDGAVLAFADMMRKGIVMPAHFVDDGWHAGANADPANGKPANLFGDYAAVADSIGVYTTHDYANIVEVLVKRWDIEHVAVRSGEAAEAQAFLMKHSERIRRLADLTTERRLRDRKRGKNKSAAFSWIFKREVSLM
;
A
#
# COMPACT_ATOMS: atom_id res chain seq x y z
N MET A 1 -22.10 31.09 -62.41
CA MET A 1 -21.89 31.67 -61.07
C MET A 1 -20.67 30.98 -60.44
N ARG A 2 -19.44 31.54 -60.33
CA ARG A 2 -18.96 32.95 -60.37
C ARG A 2 -19.63 33.84 -59.32
N GLN A 3 -18.93 34.62 -58.48
CA GLN A 3 -17.49 34.98 -58.44
C GLN A 3 -17.02 35.34 -56.99
N ALA A 4 -15.75 35.76 -56.79
CA ALA A 4 -15.15 35.99 -55.46
C ALA A 4 -14.55 37.41 -55.25
N VAL A 5 -14.47 37.86 -53.98
CA VAL A 5 -13.78 39.08 -53.46
C VAL A 5 -13.39 38.80 -51.97
N LYS A 6 -12.23 39.10 -51.35
CA LYS A 6 -10.91 39.70 -51.72
C LYS A 6 -10.59 41.16 -51.29
N GLY A 7 -10.54 41.44 -49.98
CA GLY A 7 -9.83 42.58 -49.34
C GLY A 7 -9.53 42.25 -47.85
N ALA A 8 -8.44 42.61 -47.16
CA ALA A 8 -7.52 43.78 -47.19
C ALA A 8 -8.12 45.06 -46.53
N SER A 9 -7.42 45.85 -45.70
CA SER A 9 -6.09 45.70 -45.05
C SER A 9 -5.79 46.86 -44.07
N ALA A 10 -5.06 46.63 -42.97
CA ALA A 10 -4.35 47.66 -42.20
C ALA A 10 -3.14 47.05 -41.45
N GLN A 11 -2.09 47.84 -41.15
CA GLN A 11 -0.79 47.35 -40.68
C GLN A 11 0.02 48.44 -39.96
N ARG A 12 0.98 48.06 -39.09
CA ARG A 12 2.08 48.88 -38.48
C ARG A 12 1.64 49.73 -37.27
N ARG A 13 2.51 50.04 -36.28
CA ARG A 13 3.88 49.56 -35.93
C ARG A 13 4.13 49.74 -34.41
N ALA A 14 5.18 49.13 -33.87
CA ALA A 14 5.61 49.28 -32.47
C ALA A 14 6.77 50.29 -32.28
N VAL A 15 7.01 50.72 -31.03
CA VAL A 15 8.31 51.05 -30.36
C VAL A 15 8.03 51.69 -28.97
N GLY A 16 8.88 51.43 -27.95
CA GLY A 16 8.88 52.12 -26.62
C GLY A 16 10.14 52.99 -26.42
N PRO A 17 10.75 53.18 -25.22
CA PRO A 17 10.35 52.82 -23.85
C PRO A 17 10.60 54.01 -22.83
N ALA A 18 10.88 53.71 -21.54
CA ALA A 18 11.45 54.54 -20.45
C ALA A 18 10.49 55.07 -19.34
N GLY A 19 11.05 55.34 -18.14
CA GLY A 19 10.36 55.74 -16.87
C GLY A 19 10.41 57.25 -16.57
N PRO A 20 10.42 57.74 -15.29
CA PRO A 20 10.86 57.09 -14.04
C PRO A 20 9.89 57.22 -12.82
N CYS A 21 10.40 57.02 -11.61
CA CYS A 21 9.70 57.07 -10.30
C CYS A 21 9.78 58.47 -9.63
N PRO A 22 8.96 58.79 -8.60
CA PRO A 22 9.54 58.93 -7.25
C PRO A 22 8.64 58.48 -6.06
N SER A 23 9.16 58.70 -4.84
CA SER A 23 8.61 58.41 -3.49
C SER A 23 7.42 59.30 -3.08
N VAL A 24 6.75 59.20 -1.91
CA VAL A 24 7.09 58.73 -0.53
C VAL A 24 5.85 58.03 0.12
N LEU A 25 5.64 57.74 1.42
CA LEU A 25 6.17 58.15 2.74
C LEU A 25 5.87 57.06 3.81
N ALA A 26 6.54 57.06 4.97
CA ALA A 26 6.23 56.22 6.16
C ALA A 26 6.70 56.90 7.47
N PRO A 27 6.15 56.55 8.65
CA PRO A 27 6.91 56.73 9.90
C PRO A 27 6.70 55.67 11.02
N HIS A 28 7.83 55.09 11.49
CA HIS A 28 8.19 54.72 12.89
C HIS A 28 7.26 53.80 13.75
N ALA A 29 7.71 53.12 14.82
CA ALA A 29 8.97 53.21 15.62
C ALA A 29 9.48 51.80 16.03
N THR A 30 10.79 51.50 15.95
CA THR A 30 11.78 51.56 17.08
C THR A 30 11.56 50.47 18.15
N ILE A 31 12.22 49.30 18.12
CA ILE A 31 13.65 48.99 18.41
C ILE A 31 14.02 48.97 19.91
N ALA A 32 14.62 47.85 20.35
CA ALA A 32 15.56 47.79 21.47
C ALA A 32 16.76 46.91 21.05
N THR A 33 17.99 47.36 21.35
CA THR A 33 19.25 46.72 20.91
C THR A 33 20.15 46.35 22.07
N TYR A 34 20.97 45.30 21.89
CA TYR A 34 22.23 45.13 22.61
C TYR A 34 23.29 44.62 21.64
N ALA A 35 24.50 45.20 21.70
CA ALA A 35 25.61 44.83 20.82
C ALA A 35 26.98 45.21 21.41
N HIS A 36 27.91 44.25 21.37
CA HIS A 36 29.36 44.45 21.20
C HIS A 36 29.92 43.13 20.64
N ALA A 37 30.59 43.13 19.49
CA ALA A 37 32.03 43.41 19.31
C ALA A 37 32.93 42.32 19.95
N GLY A 38 33.83 41.65 19.24
CA GLY A 38 34.12 41.66 17.79
C GLY A 38 35.63 41.54 17.49
N ARG A 39 36.00 40.70 16.51
CA ARG A 39 37.32 40.67 15.84
C ARG A 39 37.27 39.77 14.60
N THR A 40 37.87 40.25 13.50
CA THR A 40 38.23 39.44 12.32
C THR A 40 39.65 38.87 12.48
N PRO A 41 40.03 37.92 11.63
CA PRO A 41 41.07 38.25 10.64
C PRO A 41 40.66 37.92 9.18
N GLU A 42 41.52 38.30 8.24
CA GLU A 42 41.31 38.25 6.78
C GLU A 42 41.80 36.94 6.09
N PRO A 43 41.58 36.72 4.77
CA PRO A 43 41.41 35.38 4.22
C PRO A 43 42.68 34.67 3.74
N SER A 44 42.60 33.33 3.66
CA SER A 44 43.61 32.47 3.05
C SER A 44 43.05 31.58 1.93
N SER A 45 43.46 31.88 0.69
CA SER A 45 43.65 30.97 -0.45
C SER A 45 42.75 29.72 -0.61
N SER A 46 41.87 29.75 -1.62
CA SER A 46 41.20 28.56 -2.16
C SER A 46 42.18 27.57 -2.80
N PRO A 47 42.08 26.25 -2.55
CA PRO A 47 42.62 25.22 -3.43
C PRO A 47 41.65 24.93 -4.59
N SER A 48 42.21 24.53 -5.74
CA SER A 48 41.48 24.24 -6.97
C SER A 48 40.53 23.04 -6.87
N SER A 49 39.40 23.14 -7.58
CA SER A 49 38.48 22.02 -7.79
C SER A 49 39.11 20.94 -8.68
N SER A 50 39.33 19.73 -8.14
CA SER A 50 39.51 18.51 -8.92
C SER A 50 38.21 17.71 -8.91
N GLY A 51 37.55 17.61 -10.08
CA GLY A 51 36.27 16.93 -10.22
C GLY A 51 36.43 15.40 -10.19
N ALA A 52 36.28 14.79 -9.01
CA ALA A 52 36.06 13.36 -8.87
C ALA A 52 34.56 13.07 -8.87
N SER A 53 33.97 12.90 -10.07
CA SER A 53 32.60 12.39 -10.19
C SER A 53 32.52 11.02 -9.51
N PRO A 54 31.56 10.76 -8.60
CA PRO A 54 31.32 9.42 -8.11
C PRO A 54 30.87 8.57 -9.31
N SER A 55 31.71 7.64 -9.74
CA SER A 55 31.35 6.72 -10.82
C SER A 55 30.18 5.87 -10.36
N SER A 56 29.03 6.02 -11.03
CA SER A 56 27.83 5.20 -10.83
C SER A 56 28.03 3.79 -11.39
N SER A 57 29.02 3.09 -10.85
CA SER A 57 29.14 1.65 -10.94
C SER A 57 27.93 1.06 -10.22
N SER A 58 26.90 0.70 -10.99
CA SER A 58 25.76 -0.07 -10.50
C SER A 58 26.31 -1.33 -9.82
N ALA A 59 26.08 -1.47 -8.52
CA ALA A 59 26.52 -2.65 -7.79
C ALA A 59 25.92 -3.90 -8.45
N PRO A 60 26.70 -5.00 -8.60
CA PRO A 60 26.14 -6.24 -9.12
C PRO A 60 25.00 -6.69 -8.21
N LEU A 61 23.88 -7.11 -8.81
CA LEU A 61 22.70 -7.63 -8.09
C LEU A 61 23.14 -8.63 -7.02
N SER A 62 22.61 -8.48 -5.81
CA SER A 62 23.01 -9.34 -4.69
C SER A 62 22.74 -10.82 -5.04
N PRO A 63 23.55 -11.77 -4.54
CA PRO A 63 23.31 -13.19 -4.78
C PRO A 63 21.93 -13.68 -4.31
N ILE A 64 21.29 -12.95 -3.38
CA ILE A 64 19.90 -13.19 -2.95
C ILE A 64 18.90 -12.58 -3.93
N ALA A 65 19.06 -11.34 -4.40
CA ALA A 65 18.24 -10.78 -5.48
C ALA A 65 18.30 -11.69 -6.73
N ALA A 66 19.51 -12.06 -7.17
CA ALA A 66 19.73 -12.98 -8.29
C ALA A 66 19.13 -14.39 -8.09
N ARG A 67 18.98 -14.84 -6.83
CA ARG A 67 18.34 -16.13 -6.48
C ARG A 67 16.81 -16.04 -6.39
N ILE A 68 16.26 -14.89 -6.00
CA ILE A 68 14.81 -14.65 -6.05
C ILE A 68 14.38 -14.48 -7.52
N LEU A 69 15.13 -13.67 -8.28
CA LEU A 69 14.93 -13.43 -9.72
C LEU A 69 15.08 -14.69 -10.59
N SER A 70 15.79 -15.73 -10.13
CA SER A 70 15.89 -17.02 -10.83
C SER A 70 14.72 -17.98 -10.53
N GLY A 71 13.69 -17.53 -9.81
CA GLY A 71 12.49 -18.32 -9.51
C GLY A 71 12.71 -19.47 -8.52
N ALA A 72 13.89 -19.53 -7.89
CA ALA A 72 14.24 -20.58 -6.94
C ALA A 72 13.52 -20.36 -5.60
N SER A 73 12.27 -20.85 -5.52
CA SER A 73 11.41 -20.83 -4.33
C SER A 73 12.21 -21.12 -3.05
N ALA A 74 12.51 -20.06 -2.29
CA ALA A 74 13.09 -20.18 -0.98
C ALA A 74 12.05 -20.82 -0.06
N GLY A 75 12.47 -21.86 0.67
CA GLY A 75 11.60 -22.60 1.59
C GLY A 75 11.03 -21.74 2.74
N PRO A 76 10.30 -22.36 3.68
CA PRO A 76 9.69 -21.64 4.79
C PRO A 76 10.71 -20.77 5.53
N ALA A 77 10.24 -19.61 6.02
CA ALA A 77 11.04 -18.66 6.78
C ALA A 77 11.82 -19.37 7.92
N PRO A 78 13.04 -18.92 8.25
CA PRO A 78 13.87 -19.59 9.26
C PRO A 78 13.10 -19.67 10.59
N ARG A 79 12.92 -20.90 11.09
CA ARG A 79 12.30 -21.11 12.40
C ARG A 79 13.10 -20.37 13.47
N THR A 80 12.40 -19.74 14.41
CA THR A 80 12.96 -19.03 15.56
C THR A 80 13.53 -20.02 16.59
N SER A 81 14.65 -20.66 16.24
CA SER A 81 15.48 -21.41 17.19
C SER A 81 16.00 -20.48 18.27
N SER A 82 15.68 -20.77 19.53
CA SER A 82 16.12 -19.98 20.68
C SER A 82 17.65 -19.98 20.80
N LEU A 83 18.30 -18.89 20.38
CA LEU A 83 19.74 -18.72 20.59
C LEU A 83 19.99 -18.33 22.05
N ILE A 84 20.85 -19.13 22.69
CA ILE A 84 21.20 -19.03 24.10
C ILE A 84 22.11 -17.81 24.31
N LEU A 85 21.70 -16.89 25.20
CA LEU A 85 22.56 -15.81 25.67
C LEU A 85 23.66 -16.38 26.60
N PRO A 86 24.91 -15.88 26.53
CA PRO A 86 25.98 -16.28 27.43
C PRO A 86 25.74 -15.75 28.87
N PRO A 87 26.26 -16.42 29.91
CA PRO A 87 25.94 -16.12 31.30
C PRO A 87 26.79 -14.98 31.89
N SER A 88 26.15 -14.09 32.67
CA SER A 88 26.83 -13.13 33.54
C SER A 88 26.37 -13.27 35.01
N ALA A 89 27.36 -13.30 35.91
CA ALA A 89 27.31 -13.09 37.37
C ALA A 89 26.12 -13.67 38.19
N ARG A 90 26.42 -14.65 39.05
CA ARG A 90 25.56 -15.03 40.20
C ARG A 90 25.79 -14.11 41.39
N GLY A 91 24.73 -13.84 42.17
CA GLY A 91 24.84 -13.65 43.62
C GLY A 91 23.88 -12.63 44.26
N PRO A 92 23.37 -12.87 45.48
CA PRO A 92 23.04 -14.16 46.08
C PRO A 92 21.57 -14.26 46.57
N THR A 93 21.19 -15.46 46.99
CA THR A 93 19.85 -15.91 47.44
C THR A 93 19.21 -15.10 48.57
N GLY A 94 17.89 -14.89 48.51
CA GLY A 94 17.05 -14.44 49.62
C GLY A 94 15.67 -15.14 49.65
N THR A 95 15.52 -16.12 50.54
CA THR A 95 14.29 -16.71 51.16
C THR A 95 12.92 -16.62 50.43
N ALA A 96 12.25 -17.76 50.31
CA ALA A 96 10.83 -17.87 49.92
C ALA A 96 9.86 -17.74 51.11
N ALA A 97 8.58 -17.36 50.86
CA ALA A 97 7.37 -18.09 51.28
C ALA A 97 6.06 -17.27 51.13
N ALA A 98 4.96 -17.99 50.82
CA ALA A 98 3.55 -17.56 50.95
C ALA A 98 3.09 -16.35 50.08
N ALA A 99 1.79 -16.06 49.90
CA ALA A 99 0.57 -16.69 50.42
C ALA A 99 -0.54 -16.76 49.33
N ALA A 100 -1.64 -17.45 49.63
CA ALA A 100 -2.88 -17.42 48.82
C ALA A 100 -3.90 -16.40 49.38
N ALA A 101 -5.12 -16.40 48.82
CA ALA A 101 -6.27 -15.53 49.13
C ALA A 101 -6.19 -14.09 48.56
N ALA A 102 -7.29 -13.44 48.18
CA ALA A 102 -8.65 -13.91 47.86
C ALA A 102 -9.39 -12.86 47.01
N ALA A 103 -10.48 -13.25 46.35
CA ALA A 103 -11.43 -12.32 45.76
C ALA A 103 -12.47 -11.84 46.80
N PRO A 104 -13.02 -10.63 46.65
CA PRO A 104 -14.33 -10.28 47.17
C PRO A 104 -15.38 -10.23 46.04
N THR A 105 -16.43 -11.03 46.16
CA THR A 105 -17.68 -10.81 45.43
C THR A 105 -18.50 -9.71 46.12
N ALA A 106 -19.23 -8.90 45.34
CA ALA A 106 -20.24 -7.99 45.86
C ALA A 106 -21.48 -8.05 44.95
N THR A 107 -22.61 -8.48 45.52
CA THR A 107 -23.88 -8.66 44.81
C THR A 107 -24.94 -7.79 45.47
N SER A 108 -25.68 -7.00 44.68
CA SER A 108 -26.94 -6.38 45.12
C SER A 108 -27.89 -6.21 43.93
N THR A 109 -29.19 -6.20 44.19
CA THR A 109 -30.23 -6.51 43.20
C THR A 109 -31.42 -5.54 43.26
N SER A 110 -32.30 -5.63 42.26
CA SER A 110 -33.58 -4.90 42.10
C SER A 110 -33.45 -3.40 41.73
N ALA A 111 -34.46 -2.75 41.15
CA ALA A 111 -35.85 -3.18 40.90
C ALA A 111 -36.33 -2.81 39.46
N ALA A 112 -37.61 -3.07 39.16
CA ALA A 112 -38.22 -2.91 37.83
C ALA A 112 -39.61 -2.24 37.89
N SER A 113 -40.22 -2.03 36.71
CA SER A 113 -41.59 -1.51 36.44
C SER A 113 -41.67 0.01 36.11
N PRO A 114 -42.78 0.54 35.53
CA PRO A 114 -42.97 0.53 34.07
C PRO A 114 -43.50 1.90 33.54
N LEU A 115 -44.33 1.89 32.46
CA LEU A 115 -45.01 3.02 31.76
C LEU A 115 -44.16 3.72 30.68
N ALA A 116 -44.70 4.16 29.54
CA ALA A 116 -45.97 3.85 28.87
C ALA A 116 -45.92 4.25 27.37
N SER A 117 -46.76 3.65 26.54
CA SER A 117 -47.08 4.15 25.19
C SER A 117 -48.30 5.09 25.23
N PRO A 118 -48.46 5.95 24.21
CA PRO A 118 -49.72 6.00 23.49
C PRO A 118 -49.51 5.69 21.98
N ALA A 119 -50.61 5.42 21.27
CA ALA A 119 -50.59 4.94 19.89
C ALA A 119 -51.30 5.88 18.90
N SER A 120 -50.97 5.69 17.62
CA SER A 120 -51.82 5.91 16.44
C SER A 120 -52.47 7.28 16.18
N HIS A 121 -52.21 7.82 14.99
CA HIS A 121 -53.31 8.26 14.11
C HIS A 121 -53.02 7.84 12.66
N LEU A 122 -54.08 7.62 11.88
CA LEU A 122 -54.05 7.06 10.52
C LEU A 122 -53.95 8.17 9.45
N GLY A 123 -53.33 7.89 8.29
CA GLY A 123 -53.10 8.90 7.24
C GLY A 123 -52.77 8.35 5.85
N ALA A 124 -53.80 7.83 5.16
CA ALA A 124 -53.93 7.60 3.70
C ALA A 124 -52.68 7.47 2.79
N SER A 125 -52.56 6.27 2.21
CA SER A 125 -51.98 5.93 0.90
C SER A 125 -51.95 7.02 -0.19
N HIS A 126 -50.85 7.08 -0.96
CA HIS A 126 -50.85 7.41 -2.40
C HIS A 126 -49.77 6.62 -3.15
N SER A 127 -50.14 6.03 -4.28
CA SER A 127 -49.24 5.31 -5.21
C SER A 127 -49.23 5.99 -6.57
N VAL A 128 -48.05 6.27 -7.13
CA VAL A 128 -47.93 6.80 -8.50
C VAL A 128 -46.75 6.11 -9.21
N ASN A 129 -46.97 5.71 -10.47
CA ASN A 129 -45.96 5.08 -11.33
C ASN A 129 -44.88 6.09 -11.78
N GLY A 130 -43.65 5.63 -12.05
CA GLY A 130 -42.51 6.50 -12.37
C GLY A 130 -41.39 5.85 -13.20
N SER A 131 -41.76 5.23 -14.32
CA SER A 131 -40.94 4.75 -15.45
C SER A 131 -39.40 4.91 -15.42
N ALA A 132 -38.68 3.80 -15.55
CA ALA A 132 -37.26 3.83 -15.94
C ALA A 132 -37.08 4.31 -17.40
N PRO A 133 -36.06 5.14 -17.70
CA PRO A 133 -35.65 5.44 -19.07
C PRO A 133 -34.80 4.32 -19.66
N ALA A 134 -34.94 4.08 -20.97
CA ALA A 134 -34.33 2.93 -21.65
C ALA A 134 -32.84 3.12 -22.00
N VAL A 135 -32.15 1.99 -22.19
CA VAL A 135 -30.86 1.91 -22.88
C VAL A 135 -31.00 2.54 -24.28
N ASN A 136 -30.07 3.40 -24.67
CA ASN A 136 -29.96 3.85 -26.06
C ASN A 136 -28.49 3.80 -26.50
N ALA A 137 -28.21 3.00 -27.53
CA ALA A 137 -26.86 2.74 -28.01
C ALA A 137 -26.62 3.43 -29.35
N ASN A 138 -25.84 4.51 -29.34
CA ASN A 138 -25.00 4.92 -30.47
C ASN A 138 -23.87 5.81 -29.95
N GLY A 139 -22.68 5.65 -30.52
CA GLY A 139 -21.45 6.13 -29.89
C GLY A 139 -20.88 7.43 -30.45
N THR A 140 -20.25 8.19 -29.56
CA THR A 140 -18.98 8.88 -29.82
C THR A 140 -18.10 8.78 -28.58
N ALA A 141 -16.84 8.40 -28.75
CA ALA A 141 -15.87 8.33 -27.66
C ALA A 141 -15.30 9.72 -27.38
N ALA A 142 -15.88 10.43 -26.40
CA ALA A 142 -15.31 11.65 -25.85
C ALA A 142 -14.42 11.32 -24.63
N SER A 143 -13.24 11.93 -24.57
CA SER A 143 -12.31 11.81 -23.45
C SER A 143 -12.92 12.37 -22.15
N GLY A 144 -12.68 11.69 -21.03
CA GLY A 144 -13.10 12.18 -19.71
C GLY A 144 -12.44 13.51 -19.34
N ASP A 145 -13.23 14.47 -18.87
CA ASP A 145 -12.79 15.81 -18.47
C ASP A 145 -12.39 15.79 -16.99
N PHE A 146 -11.15 15.41 -16.70
CA PHE A 146 -10.62 15.32 -15.33
C PHE A 146 -10.50 16.72 -14.71
N ARG A 147 -11.05 16.91 -13.50
CA ARG A 147 -11.01 18.20 -12.80
C ARG A 147 -10.27 18.10 -11.48
N HIS A 148 -9.15 18.82 -11.40
CA HIS A 148 -8.30 18.83 -10.22
C HIS A 148 -8.97 19.54 -9.04
N GLY A 149 -8.86 18.93 -7.85
CA GLY A 149 -9.04 19.65 -6.59
C GLY A 149 -7.85 20.57 -6.32
N LEU A 150 -8.00 21.48 -5.35
CA LEU A 150 -6.96 22.46 -5.02
C LEU A 150 -5.69 21.74 -4.48
N ASP A 151 -4.55 22.03 -5.11
CA ASP A 151 -3.18 21.67 -4.72
C ASP A 151 -2.83 20.16 -4.55
N GLY A 152 -3.67 19.26 -5.07
CA GLY A 152 -3.33 17.84 -5.20
C GLY A 152 -4.21 17.03 -6.16
N PRO A 153 -3.72 15.88 -6.66
CA PRO A 153 -4.48 15.01 -7.55
C PRO A 153 -5.53 14.21 -6.77
N ILE A 154 -6.63 14.85 -6.38
CA ILE A 154 -7.84 14.15 -5.92
C ILE A 154 -8.47 13.48 -7.15
N TRP A 155 -8.47 12.14 -7.19
CA TRP A 155 -8.93 11.37 -8.35
C TRP A 155 -10.45 11.15 -8.33
N TRP A 156 -11.17 11.97 -9.09
CA TRP A 156 -12.60 11.78 -9.34
C TRP A 156 -12.82 10.78 -10.49
N LEU A 157 -13.45 9.64 -10.20
CA LEU A 157 -13.64 8.54 -11.14
C LEU A 157 -15.08 8.51 -11.66
N ASP A 158 -15.28 8.98 -12.89
CA ASP A 158 -16.58 8.94 -13.58
C ASP A 158 -16.99 7.50 -13.93
N ARG A 159 -18.30 7.22 -13.89
CA ARG A 159 -18.96 5.95 -14.30
C ARG A 159 -18.47 4.67 -13.62
N GLN A 160 -18.09 4.75 -12.34
CA GLN A 160 -17.84 3.53 -11.54
C GLN A 160 -19.08 2.64 -11.49
N ARG A 161 -18.89 1.33 -11.69
CA ARG A 161 -19.89 0.29 -11.42
C ARG A 161 -19.88 0.00 -9.93
N VAL A 162 -21.06 -0.04 -9.32
CA VAL A 162 -21.27 -0.22 -7.88
C VAL A 162 -22.35 -1.28 -7.63
N HIS A 163 -22.33 -1.90 -6.44
CA HIS A 163 -23.29 -2.91 -5.97
C HIS A 163 -23.56 -4.06 -6.96
N SER A 164 -22.50 -4.63 -7.56
CA SER A 164 -22.64 -5.66 -8.60
C SER A 164 -22.92 -7.08 -8.10
N LEU A 165 -23.00 -7.28 -6.77
CA LEU A 165 -23.37 -8.55 -6.16
C LEU A 165 -24.82 -8.91 -6.54
N SER A 166 -25.02 -10.12 -7.06
CA SER A 166 -26.36 -10.65 -7.40
C SER A 166 -27.17 -10.96 -6.15
N ASP A 167 -28.50 -11.03 -6.26
CA ASP A 167 -29.36 -11.36 -5.11
C ASP A 167 -29.03 -12.74 -4.52
N HIS A 168 -28.67 -13.72 -5.35
CA HIS A 168 -28.16 -15.00 -4.89
C HIS A 168 -26.87 -14.84 -4.08
N GLY A 169 -25.92 -14.02 -4.56
CA GLY A 169 -24.68 -13.73 -3.84
C GLY A 169 -24.92 -13.01 -2.51
N ARG A 170 -25.92 -12.13 -2.43
CA ARG A 170 -26.35 -11.50 -1.17
C ARG A 170 -26.80 -12.54 -0.16
N ASP A 171 -27.65 -13.47 -0.59
CA ASP A 171 -28.14 -14.55 0.28
C ASP A 171 -27.03 -15.54 0.67
N VAL A 172 -26.07 -15.83 -0.22
CA VAL A 172 -24.85 -16.58 0.11
C VAL A 172 -24.07 -15.88 1.22
N MET A 173 -23.74 -14.59 1.06
CA MET A 173 -22.97 -13.85 2.06
C MET A 173 -23.70 -13.72 3.41
N ARG A 174 -25.00 -13.44 3.40
CA ARG A 174 -25.83 -13.45 4.61
C ARG A 174 -25.79 -14.81 5.31
N SER A 175 -25.97 -15.90 4.56
CA SER A 175 -25.92 -17.28 5.07
C SER A 175 -24.55 -17.72 5.61
N MET A 176 -23.47 -17.04 5.21
CA MET A 176 -22.11 -17.33 5.68
C MET A 176 -21.80 -16.75 7.07
N SER A 177 -22.66 -15.90 7.64
CA SER A 177 -22.43 -15.27 8.95
C SER A 177 -22.12 -16.27 10.07
N GLY A 178 -22.84 -17.40 10.14
CA GLY A 178 -22.57 -18.45 11.14
C GLY A 178 -21.22 -19.17 10.96
N TRP A 179 -20.77 -19.31 9.71
CA TRP A 179 -19.44 -19.84 9.36
C TRP A 179 -18.34 -18.82 9.68
N ALA A 180 -18.57 -17.54 9.38
CA ALA A 180 -17.62 -16.47 9.65
C ALA A 180 -17.34 -16.33 11.16
N ALA A 181 -18.38 -16.49 11.99
CA ALA A 181 -18.27 -16.49 13.44
C ALA A 181 -17.49 -17.69 14.02
N SER A 182 -17.45 -18.85 13.33
CA SER A 182 -16.67 -20.01 13.78
C SER A 182 -15.25 -20.04 13.21
N GLU A 183 -15.06 -19.62 11.96
CA GLU A 183 -13.78 -19.80 11.25
C GLU A 183 -12.84 -18.60 11.35
N LEU A 184 -13.32 -17.36 11.19
CA LEU A 184 -12.44 -16.19 11.12
C LEU A 184 -11.59 -15.96 12.40
N PRO A 185 -12.12 -16.16 13.62
CA PRO A 185 -11.32 -16.05 14.85
C PRO A 185 -10.15 -17.04 14.96
N LYS A 186 -10.12 -18.12 14.15
CA LYS A 186 -9.00 -19.09 14.13
C LYS A 186 -7.73 -18.55 13.47
N TYR A 187 -7.87 -17.52 12.63
CA TYR A 187 -6.74 -16.90 11.92
C TYR A 187 -6.14 -15.71 12.68
N MET A 188 -6.89 -15.12 13.62
CA MET A 188 -6.39 -14.06 14.49
C MET A 188 -5.51 -14.61 15.62
N LYS A 189 -4.54 -13.81 16.04
CA LYS A 189 -3.78 -14.08 17.27
C LYS A 189 -4.68 -13.79 18.47
N GLY A 190 -4.60 -14.63 19.51
CA GLY A 190 -5.28 -14.35 20.77
C GLY A 190 -4.66 -13.14 21.48
N THR A 191 -5.49 -12.40 22.23
CA THR A 191 -5.08 -11.21 23.00
C THR A 191 -3.81 -11.47 23.83
N GLY A 192 -2.86 -10.54 23.77
CA GLY A 192 -1.54 -10.68 24.40
C GLY A 192 -0.53 -11.55 23.65
N LYS A 193 -0.86 -12.05 22.45
CA LYS A 193 0.07 -12.80 21.55
C LYS A 193 0.45 -12.05 20.27
N HIS A 194 -0.09 -10.85 20.06
CA HIS A 194 0.38 -9.95 19.01
C HIS A 194 1.72 -9.34 19.45
N TRP A 195 2.70 -9.30 18.55
CA TRP A 195 3.87 -8.45 18.72
C TRP A 195 3.44 -7.00 18.59
N GLN A 196 4.12 -6.09 19.29
CA GLN A 196 3.95 -4.65 19.19
C GLN A 196 5.18 -3.98 18.58
N PRO A 197 5.05 -2.80 17.95
CA PRO A 197 6.20 -2.09 17.37
C PRO A 197 7.34 -1.84 18.38
N SER A 198 7.01 -1.64 19.66
CA SER A 198 7.95 -1.51 20.78
C SER A 198 8.87 -2.72 20.96
N ASP A 199 8.45 -3.92 20.57
CA ASP A 199 9.20 -5.18 20.78
C ASP A 199 10.36 -5.35 19.77
N LEU A 200 10.49 -4.38 18.85
CA LEU A 200 11.30 -4.42 17.62
C LEU A 200 12.05 -3.11 17.35
N LEU A 201 11.85 -2.08 18.19
CA LEU A 201 12.45 -0.76 18.07
C LEU A 201 13.27 -0.43 19.33
N PRO A 202 14.20 0.56 19.28
CA PRO A 202 14.87 1.07 20.47
C PRO A 202 13.89 1.53 21.55
N ASP A 203 14.09 1.09 22.79
CA ASP A 203 13.24 1.42 23.94
C ASP A 203 13.52 2.87 24.40
N SER A 204 12.54 3.76 24.22
CA SER A 204 12.65 5.18 24.57
C SER A 204 12.60 5.48 26.08
N ALA A 205 12.35 4.48 26.92
CA ALA A 205 12.47 4.57 28.38
C ALA A 205 13.81 4.03 28.92
N SER A 206 14.58 3.30 28.10
CA SER A 206 15.88 2.74 28.47
C SER A 206 16.97 3.83 28.47
N PRO A 207 17.88 3.86 29.47
CA PRO A 207 19.01 4.79 29.46
C PRO A 207 19.99 4.52 28.30
N GLU A 208 19.98 3.30 27.74
CA GLU A 208 20.74 2.89 26.56
C GLU A 208 20.04 3.27 25.22
N PHE A 209 18.89 3.98 25.23
CA PHE A 209 18.13 4.34 24.02
C PHE A 209 19.01 4.93 22.90
N PHE A 210 19.90 5.87 23.24
CA PHE A 210 20.77 6.52 22.24
C PHE A 210 21.78 5.54 21.60
N ASP A 211 22.30 4.58 22.37
CA ASP A 211 23.19 3.53 21.85
C ASP A 211 22.42 2.54 20.98
N GLN A 212 21.19 2.19 21.35
CA GLN A 212 20.29 1.35 20.54
C GLN A 212 19.93 2.03 19.20
N VAL A 213 19.62 3.33 19.22
CA VAL A 213 19.39 4.13 18.00
C VAL A 213 20.68 4.22 17.17
N GLN A 214 21.85 4.41 17.79
CA GLN A 214 23.12 4.44 17.07
C GLN A 214 23.45 3.07 16.43
N ALA A 215 23.14 1.95 17.10
CA ALA A 215 23.29 0.61 16.54
C ALA A 215 22.37 0.38 15.33
N LEU A 216 21.09 0.78 15.42
CA LEU A 216 20.12 0.74 14.31
C LEU A 216 20.65 1.52 13.10
N ARG A 217 21.13 2.75 13.32
CA ARG A 217 21.67 3.61 12.24
C ARG A 217 22.96 3.05 11.65
N THR A 218 23.79 2.39 12.45
CA THR A 218 24.99 1.69 11.97
C THR A 218 24.64 0.47 11.10
N ALA A 219 23.61 -0.30 11.43
CA ALA A 219 23.14 -1.41 10.59
C ALA A 219 22.48 -0.89 9.29
N ALA A 220 21.58 0.08 9.40
CA ALA A 220 20.88 0.70 8.28
C ALA A 220 21.80 1.38 7.26
N ASN A 221 23.05 1.68 7.63
CA ASN A 221 24.02 2.28 6.72
C ASN A 221 24.40 1.36 5.54
N ASN A 222 24.33 0.04 5.71
CA ASN A 222 24.65 -0.96 4.69
C ASN A 222 23.52 -1.19 3.66
N LEU A 223 22.33 -0.64 3.90
CA LEU A 223 21.19 -0.75 3.00
C LEU A 223 21.42 0.12 1.74
N PRO A 224 21.25 -0.41 0.51
CA PRO A 224 21.37 0.38 -0.71
C PRO A 224 20.16 1.31 -0.91
N ASN A 225 20.31 2.32 -1.76
CA ASN A 225 19.24 3.30 -2.02
C ASN A 225 18.01 2.63 -2.66
N GLU A 226 18.23 1.65 -3.54
CA GLU A 226 17.19 0.82 -4.18
C GLU A 226 16.32 0.13 -3.13
N TYR A 227 16.95 -0.48 -2.11
CA TYR A 227 16.24 -1.13 -1.01
C TYR A 227 15.45 -0.13 -0.16
N LEU A 228 16.02 1.06 0.10
CA LEU A 228 15.34 2.11 0.85
C LEU A 228 14.12 2.66 0.09
N VAL A 229 14.20 2.84 -1.23
CA VAL A 229 13.04 3.22 -2.07
C VAL A 229 11.93 2.18 -1.97
N VAL A 230 12.28 0.89 -1.97
CA VAL A 230 11.28 -0.18 -1.91
C VAL A 230 10.64 -0.28 -0.53
N LEU A 231 11.44 -0.29 0.55
CA LEU A 231 10.94 -0.32 1.93
C LEU A 231 10.06 0.90 2.27
N VAL A 232 10.36 2.06 1.68
CA VAL A 232 9.49 3.25 1.78
C VAL A 232 8.18 3.04 1.01
N GLY A 233 8.20 2.45 -0.18
CA GLY A 233 6.98 2.15 -0.95
C GLY A 233 6.09 1.10 -0.28
N ASP A 234 6.68 0.07 0.35
CA ASP A 234 5.97 -0.85 1.24
C ASP A 234 5.33 -0.06 2.41
N MET A 235 6.11 0.75 3.14
CA MET A 235 5.61 1.53 4.29
C MET A 235 4.50 2.53 3.95
N ILE A 236 4.61 3.25 2.83
CA ILE A 236 3.58 4.17 2.32
C ILE A 236 2.29 3.42 1.96
N THR A 237 2.39 2.14 1.59
CA THR A 237 1.23 1.28 1.38
C THR A 237 0.57 0.95 2.72
N GLU A 238 1.32 0.53 3.74
CA GLU A 238 0.76 0.24 5.08
C GLU A 238 0.07 1.46 5.71
N GLU A 239 0.67 2.64 5.61
CA GLU A 239 0.12 3.88 6.19
C GLU A 239 -1.19 4.34 5.50
N ALA A 240 -1.51 3.83 4.31
CA ALA A 240 -2.77 4.09 3.63
C ALA A 240 -3.94 3.18 4.10
N LEU A 241 -3.74 2.41 5.18
CA LEU A 241 -4.74 1.58 5.86
C LEU A 241 -6.15 2.18 6.03
N PRO A 242 -6.36 3.49 6.30
CA PRO A 242 -7.71 4.06 6.34
C PRO A 242 -8.51 3.85 5.05
N SER A 243 -7.85 3.86 3.89
CA SER A 243 -8.48 3.55 2.60
C SER A 243 -8.89 2.07 2.49
N TYR A 244 -8.18 1.16 3.16
CA TYR A 244 -8.39 -0.29 3.08
C TYR A 244 -9.48 -0.76 4.04
N MET A 245 -9.51 -0.21 5.27
CA MET A 245 -10.66 -0.36 6.16
C MET A 245 -11.94 0.22 5.53
N ASN A 246 -11.84 1.38 4.88
CA ASN A 246 -12.96 1.96 4.14
C ASN A 246 -13.40 1.04 2.97
N MET A 247 -12.47 0.50 2.18
CA MET A 247 -12.75 -0.47 1.11
C MET A 247 -13.57 -1.66 1.62
N LEU A 248 -13.16 -2.30 2.73
CA LEU A 248 -13.91 -3.40 3.35
C LEU A 248 -15.31 -2.96 3.83
N ASN A 249 -15.45 -1.73 4.31
CA ASN A 249 -16.74 -1.15 4.71
C ASN A 249 -17.59 -0.61 3.54
N THR A 250 -17.11 -0.65 2.29
CA THR A 250 -17.98 -0.43 1.12
C THR A 250 -18.79 -1.65 0.70
N LEU A 251 -18.47 -2.84 1.24
CA LEU A 251 -18.95 -4.11 0.71
C LEU A 251 -20.38 -4.45 1.13
N ASP A 252 -21.13 -5.00 0.17
CA ASP A 252 -22.48 -5.50 0.36
C ASP A 252 -22.50 -6.67 1.38
N GLU A 253 -23.51 -6.68 2.26
CA GLU A 253 -23.78 -7.69 3.29
C GLU A 253 -22.72 -7.91 4.40
N VAL A 254 -21.51 -7.32 4.29
CA VAL A 254 -20.38 -7.61 5.22
C VAL A 254 -19.75 -6.39 5.91
N ARG A 255 -20.07 -5.17 5.50
CA ARG A 255 -19.58 -3.92 6.11
C ARG A 255 -20.02 -3.71 7.57
N ASP A 256 -19.28 -2.88 8.31
CA ASP A 256 -19.70 -2.40 9.63
C ASP A 256 -20.65 -1.19 9.50
N GLU A 257 -21.95 -1.43 9.70
CA GLU A 257 -23.01 -0.40 9.65
C GLU A 257 -22.94 0.66 10.76
N THR A 258 -22.04 0.53 11.76
CA THR A 258 -22.04 1.39 12.96
C THR A 258 -20.66 1.78 13.49
N GLY A 259 -19.57 1.22 12.94
CA GLY A 259 -18.21 1.27 13.51
C GLY A 259 -17.99 0.35 14.72
N ALA A 260 -19.05 -0.33 15.20
CA ALA A 260 -19.03 -1.26 16.32
C ALA A 260 -20.02 -2.42 16.14
N ALA A 261 -20.41 -2.76 14.90
CA ALA A 261 -21.48 -3.73 14.66
C ALA A 261 -21.10 -5.12 15.22
N PRO A 262 -22.05 -5.82 15.89
CA PRO A 262 -21.81 -7.14 16.48
C PRO A 262 -21.90 -8.29 15.44
N THR A 263 -21.49 -8.02 14.20
CA THR A 263 -21.41 -9.05 13.14
C THR A 263 -19.98 -9.62 13.08
N PRO A 264 -19.80 -10.91 12.72
CA PRO A 264 -18.47 -11.50 12.62
C PRO A 264 -17.63 -10.85 11.52
N TRP A 265 -18.27 -10.34 10.46
CA TRP A 265 -17.62 -9.59 9.39
C TRP A 265 -17.07 -8.25 9.87
N ALA A 266 -17.86 -7.49 10.63
CA ALA A 266 -17.41 -6.22 11.21
C ALA A 266 -16.32 -6.43 12.27
N SER A 267 -16.42 -7.49 13.09
CA SER A 267 -15.35 -7.88 14.01
C SER A 267 -14.06 -8.24 13.26
N TRP A 268 -14.14 -9.06 12.20
CA TRP A 268 -12.99 -9.35 11.34
C TRP A 268 -12.34 -8.08 10.80
N THR A 269 -13.12 -7.16 10.19
CA THR A 269 -12.59 -5.91 9.62
C THR A 269 -11.86 -5.07 10.69
N ARG A 270 -12.44 -4.91 11.88
CA ARG A 270 -11.82 -4.15 12.98
C ARG A 270 -10.58 -4.83 13.55
N GLU A 271 -10.61 -6.15 13.73
CA GLU A 271 -9.46 -6.93 14.24
C GLU A 271 -8.32 -6.99 13.21
N TRP A 272 -8.63 -7.14 11.92
CA TRP A 272 -7.66 -7.09 10.82
C TRP A 272 -6.99 -5.71 10.78
N THR A 273 -7.76 -4.61 10.73
CA THR A 273 -7.21 -3.24 10.76
C THR A 273 -6.40 -2.96 12.03
N ALA A 274 -6.76 -3.54 13.18
CA ALA A 274 -5.94 -3.43 14.40
C ALA A 274 -4.63 -4.24 14.34
N GLU A 275 -4.58 -5.33 13.57
CA GLU A 275 -3.32 -6.00 13.26
C GLU A 275 -2.49 -5.19 12.25
N GLU A 276 -3.09 -4.70 11.15
CA GLU A 276 -2.41 -3.93 10.10
C GLU A 276 -1.77 -2.63 10.59
N ASN A 277 -2.43 -1.89 11.50
CA ASN A 277 -1.94 -0.60 11.99
C ASN A 277 -0.49 -0.69 12.50
N ARG A 278 -0.12 -1.83 13.10
CA ARG A 278 1.23 -2.07 13.64
C ARG A 278 2.29 -2.20 12.54
N HIS A 279 1.93 -2.51 11.30
CA HIS A 279 2.85 -2.66 10.17
C HIS A 279 3.41 -1.28 9.78
N GLY A 280 2.51 -0.33 9.49
CA GLY A 280 2.84 1.08 9.23
C GLY A 280 3.56 1.73 10.43
N ASP A 281 2.98 1.61 11.64
CA ASP A 281 3.55 2.15 12.89
C ASP A 281 5.03 1.78 13.09
N LEU A 282 5.39 0.55 12.73
CA LEU A 282 6.71 -0.05 12.93
C LEU A 282 7.69 0.34 11.83
N LEU A 283 7.27 0.24 10.56
CA LEU A 283 8.10 0.62 9.41
C LEU A 283 8.38 2.12 9.40
N ASN A 284 7.40 2.96 9.74
CA ASN A 284 7.56 4.41 9.86
C ASN A 284 8.63 4.76 10.91
N LYS A 285 8.49 4.25 12.15
CA LYS A 285 9.44 4.54 13.23
C LYS A 285 10.83 3.99 12.94
N TYR A 286 10.95 2.82 12.30
CA TYR A 286 12.25 2.33 11.83
C TYR A 286 12.87 3.31 10.82
N LEU A 287 12.14 3.67 9.75
CA LEU A 287 12.61 4.56 8.69
C LEU A 287 13.00 5.94 9.23
N TYR A 288 12.18 6.52 10.10
CA TYR A 288 12.47 7.76 10.84
C TYR A 288 13.80 7.66 11.61
N LEU A 289 13.98 6.60 12.41
CA LEU A 289 15.17 6.42 13.23
C LEU A 289 16.44 6.17 12.40
N THR A 290 16.36 5.63 11.18
CA THR A 290 17.54 5.52 10.30
C THR A 290 18.15 6.89 9.98
N GLY A 291 17.30 7.90 9.73
CA GLY A 291 17.68 9.16 9.08
C GLY A 291 18.29 8.99 7.68
N ARG A 292 17.98 7.89 6.98
CA ARG A 292 18.47 7.57 5.62
C ARG A 292 17.53 8.03 4.51
N VAL A 293 16.36 8.56 4.86
CA VAL A 293 15.21 8.90 4.01
C VAL A 293 14.62 10.27 4.38
N ASP A 294 13.96 10.92 3.45
CA ASP A 294 13.28 12.21 3.62
C ASP A 294 11.85 11.98 4.13
N MET A 295 11.69 11.93 5.46
CA MET A 295 10.37 11.71 6.08
C MET A 295 9.35 12.78 5.67
N ARG A 296 9.75 14.03 5.42
CA ARG A 296 8.83 15.09 5.00
C ARG A 296 8.29 14.85 3.58
N ALA A 297 9.10 14.29 2.69
CA ALA A 297 8.63 13.86 1.37
C ALA A 297 7.68 12.66 1.48
N ILE A 298 7.96 11.73 2.38
CA ILE A 298 7.17 10.51 2.62
C ILE A 298 5.82 10.83 3.26
N GLU A 299 5.79 11.64 4.32
CA GLU A 299 4.56 12.14 4.97
C GLU A 299 3.64 12.85 3.97
N GLY A 300 4.20 13.71 3.12
CA GLY A 300 3.46 14.37 2.04
C GLY A 300 2.94 13.39 0.96
N THR A 301 3.67 12.29 0.71
CA THR A 301 3.24 11.22 -0.19
C THR A 301 2.08 10.42 0.40
N ILE A 302 2.15 10.06 1.69
CA ILE A 302 1.08 9.37 2.43
C ILE A 302 -0.20 10.22 2.43
N GLN A 303 -0.07 11.52 2.73
CA GLN A 303 -1.20 12.46 2.70
C GLN A 303 -1.86 12.52 1.31
N ARG A 304 -1.07 12.54 0.24
CA ARG A 304 -1.58 12.52 -1.15
C ARG A 304 -2.22 11.18 -1.51
N LEU A 305 -1.68 10.05 -1.06
CA LEU A 305 -2.25 8.72 -1.33
C LEU A 305 -3.58 8.51 -0.59
N ILE A 306 -3.67 8.85 0.70
CA ILE A 306 -4.93 8.77 1.47
C ILE A 306 -5.99 9.71 0.87
N GLY A 307 -5.59 10.92 0.46
CA GLY A 307 -6.47 11.87 -0.24
C GLY A 307 -6.84 11.47 -1.68
N SER A 308 -6.08 10.55 -2.29
CA SER A 308 -6.38 9.94 -3.60
C SER A 308 -7.34 8.76 -3.48
N GLY A 309 -7.29 8.04 -2.35
CA GLY A 309 -8.03 6.80 -2.15
C GLY A 309 -7.51 5.65 -3.04
N LEU A 310 -8.42 4.73 -3.37
CA LEU A 310 -8.12 3.48 -4.04
C LEU A 310 -9.34 3.02 -4.85
N ASP A 311 -9.16 2.73 -6.15
CA ASP A 311 -10.12 2.00 -6.98
C ASP A 311 -9.56 0.64 -7.45
N PRO A 312 -9.88 -0.46 -6.73
CA PRO A 312 -9.54 -1.82 -7.16
C PRO A 312 -10.66 -2.45 -8.01
N LYS A 313 -11.69 -1.67 -8.40
CA LYS A 313 -12.81 -2.09 -9.28
C LYS A 313 -13.59 -3.28 -8.74
N LEU A 314 -13.82 -3.23 -7.43
CA LEU A 314 -14.52 -4.26 -6.65
C LEU A 314 -16.04 -4.09 -6.61
N GLU A 315 -16.57 -2.94 -7.05
CA GLU A 315 -18.02 -2.76 -7.31
C GLU A 315 -18.92 -3.10 -6.10
N ASN A 316 -18.45 -2.79 -4.87
CA ASN A 316 -19.06 -3.17 -3.58
C ASN A 316 -19.25 -4.69 -3.37
N ASN A 317 -18.68 -5.52 -4.24
CA ASN A 317 -18.95 -6.94 -4.33
C ASN A 317 -17.94 -7.73 -3.48
N PRO A 318 -18.37 -8.40 -2.38
CA PRO A 318 -17.47 -9.17 -1.53
C PRO A 318 -16.79 -10.34 -2.24
N TYR A 319 -17.37 -10.92 -3.29
CA TYR A 319 -16.69 -11.98 -4.06
C TYR A 319 -15.45 -11.42 -4.77
N LEU A 320 -15.59 -10.26 -5.42
CA LEU A 320 -14.46 -9.56 -6.06
C LEU A 320 -13.43 -9.14 -5.01
N CYS A 321 -13.89 -8.62 -3.86
CA CYS A 321 -13.02 -8.16 -2.79
C CYS A 321 -12.22 -9.30 -2.13
N PHE A 322 -12.83 -10.42 -1.79
CA PHE A 322 -12.11 -11.51 -1.12
C PHE A 322 -11.18 -12.28 -2.06
N VAL A 323 -11.42 -12.26 -3.38
CA VAL A 323 -10.40 -12.63 -4.38
C VAL A 323 -9.25 -11.62 -4.38
N TYR A 324 -9.55 -10.32 -4.36
CA TYR A 324 -8.55 -9.24 -4.34
C TYR A 324 -7.65 -9.29 -3.10
N THR A 325 -8.21 -9.39 -1.89
CA THR A 325 -7.42 -9.48 -0.66
C THR A 325 -6.62 -10.79 -0.61
N SER A 326 -7.20 -11.93 -0.99
CA SER A 326 -6.45 -13.21 -1.12
C SER A 326 -5.22 -13.10 -2.04
N PHE A 327 -5.26 -12.20 -3.02
CA PHE A 327 -4.12 -11.88 -3.88
C PHE A 327 -3.15 -10.91 -3.20
N GLN A 328 -3.64 -9.77 -2.67
CA GLN A 328 -2.79 -8.71 -2.10
C GLN A 328 -2.01 -9.19 -0.88
N GLU A 329 -2.67 -9.89 0.05
CA GLU A 329 -2.05 -10.50 1.24
C GLU A 329 -0.92 -11.46 0.83
N ARG A 330 -1.08 -12.15 -0.30
CA ARG A 330 -0.03 -13.01 -0.84
C ARG A 330 1.11 -12.22 -1.47
N ALA A 331 0.83 -11.05 -2.03
CA ALA A 331 1.82 -10.14 -2.62
C ALA A 331 2.63 -9.42 -1.54
N THR A 332 2.00 -8.85 -0.51
CA THR A 332 2.68 -8.21 0.63
C THR A 332 3.50 -9.24 1.41
N ARG A 333 2.98 -10.46 1.65
CA ARG A 333 3.76 -11.57 2.22
C ARG A 333 5.02 -11.92 1.44
N ILE A 334 4.98 -11.76 0.12
CA ILE A 334 6.15 -11.96 -0.75
C ILE A 334 7.08 -10.74 -0.66
N SER A 335 6.55 -9.51 -0.71
CA SER A 335 7.33 -8.26 -0.57
C SER A 335 8.10 -8.24 0.75
N HIS A 336 7.38 -8.29 1.88
CA HIS A 336 7.95 -8.32 3.24
C HIS A 336 8.86 -9.53 3.49
N GLY A 337 8.52 -10.69 2.91
CA GLY A 337 9.36 -11.89 2.96
C GLY A 337 10.68 -11.73 2.17
N ASN A 338 10.69 -10.95 1.08
CA ASN A 338 11.85 -10.67 0.27
C ASN A 338 12.69 -9.54 0.86
N THR A 339 12.08 -8.44 1.32
CA THR A 339 12.78 -7.36 2.03
C THR A 339 13.43 -7.85 3.31
N ALA A 340 12.78 -8.73 4.09
CA ALA A 340 13.38 -9.39 5.25
C ALA A 340 14.69 -10.12 4.93
N ARG A 341 14.75 -10.88 3.82
CA ARG A 341 15.96 -11.61 3.42
C ARG A 341 17.04 -10.69 2.86
N LEU A 342 16.67 -9.59 2.22
CA LEU A 342 17.61 -8.57 1.75
C LEU A 342 18.19 -7.75 2.93
N ALA A 343 17.40 -7.38 3.93
CA ALA A 343 17.89 -6.74 5.16
C ALA A 343 18.96 -7.59 5.85
N GLN A 344 18.68 -8.89 6.04
CA GLN A 344 19.65 -9.86 6.60
C GLN A 344 20.93 -9.96 5.76
N TYR A 345 20.81 -9.95 4.42
CA TYR A 345 21.97 -9.96 3.52
C TYR A 345 22.83 -8.70 3.65
N HIS A 346 22.21 -7.54 3.82
CA HIS A 346 22.90 -6.26 4.07
C HIS A 346 23.34 -6.09 5.54
N GLY A 347 23.15 -7.11 6.39
CA GLY A 347 23.61 -7.12 7.78
C GLY A 347 22.66 -6.50 8.80
N ASP A 348 21.49 -6.01 8.38
CA ASP A 348 20.44 -5.57 9.31
C ASP A 348 19.52 -6.74 9.68
N ALA A 349 19.95 -7.50 10.68
CA ALA A 349 19.18 -8.60 11.24
C ALA A 349 17.94 -8.14 12.03
N ALA A 350 17.90 -6.88 12.50
CA ALA A 350 16.77 -6.33 13.24
C ALA A 350 15.61 -6.02 12.28
N LEU A 351 15.88 -5.29 11.20
CA LEU A 351 14.93 -5.10 10.09
C LEU A 351 14.55 -6.45 9.44
N GLY A 352 15.51 -7.37 9.35
CA GLY A 352 15.27 -8.74 8.90
C GLY A 352 14.29 -9.54 9.75
N LYS A 353 14.22 -9.27 11.07
CA LYS A 353 13.21 -9.83 11.99
C LYS A 353 11.88 -9.08 11.85
N LEU A 354 11.94 -7.76 11.72
CA LEU A 354 10.82 -6.82 11.59
C LEU A 354 9.92 -7.20 10.39
N CYS A 355 10.45 -7.13 9.17
CA CYS A 355 9.70 -7.48 7.94
C CYS A 355 9.27 -8.96 7.94
N GLY A 356 10.04 -9.85 8.59
CA GLY A 356 9.70 -11.26 8.76
C GLY A 356 8.51 -11.51 9.71
N LEU A 357 8.21 -10.59 10.62
CA LEU A 357 7.03 -10.64 11.50
C LEU A 357 5.79 -10.05 10.85
N VAL A 358 5.93 -8.98 10.05
CA VAL A 358 4.87 -8.48 9.17
C VAL A 358 4.46 -9.57 8.18
N ALA A 359 5.42 -10.16 7.44
CA ALA A 359 5.17 -11.32 6.57
C ALA A 359 4.58 -12.57 7.28
N GLY A 360 4.58 -12.62 8.62
CA GLY A 360 3.91 -13.66 9.42
C GLY A 360 2.45 -13.34 9.76
N ASP A 361 2.02 -12.10 9.55
CA ASP A 361 0.66 -11.60 9.74
C ASP A 361 -0.11 -11.70 8.42
N GLU A 362 0.41 -11.15 7.31
CA GLU A 362 -0.09 -11.40 5.93
C GLU A 362 -0.33 -12.89 5.66
N ALA A 363 0.53 -13.77 6.21
CA ALA A 363 0.41 -15.21 6.06
C ALA A 363 -0.88 -15.79 6.64
N ARG A 364 -1.44 -15.18 7.70
CA ARG A 364 -2.69 -15.59 8.33
C ARG A 364 -3.88 -14.96 7.62
N HIS A 365 -3.76 -13.70 7.21
CA HIS A 365 -4.82 -13.01 6.47
C HIS A 365 -5.00 -13.60 5.06
N GLU A 366 -3.91 -13.95 4.35
CA GLU A 366 -3.92 -14.74 3.10
C GLU A 366 -4.75 -16.01 3.28
N GLN A 367 -4.57 -16.72 4.40
CA GLN A 367 -5.31 -17.96 4.69
C GLN A 367 -6.78 -17.69 5.02
N ALA A 368 -7.11 -16.64 5.77
CA ALA A 368 -8.48 -16.27 6.12
C ALA A 368 -9.30 -15.88 4.88
N TYR A 369 -8.81 -14.95 4.06
CA TYR A 369 -9.49 -14.56 2.83
C TYR A 369 -9.56 -15.71 1.82
N SER A 370 -8.52 -16.54 1.72
CA SER A 370 -8.58 -17.75 0.91
C SER A 370 -9.67 -18.72 1.38
N ALA A 371 -9.90 -18.85 2.70
CA ALA A 371 -10.94 -19.68 3.28
C ALA A 371 -12.35 -19.10 3.02
N ILE A 372 -12.51 -17.77 3.07
CA ILE A 372 -13.76 -17.10 2.67
C ILE A 372 -14.10 -17.43 1.22
N VAL A 373 -13.17 -17.24 0.28
CA VAL A 373 -13.39 -17.58 -1.14
C VAL A 373 -13.65 -19.08 -1.33
N THR A 374 -13.00 -19.95 -0.54
CA THR A 374 -13.27 -21.41 -0.58
C THR A 374 -14.69 -21.76 -0.15
N GLU A 375 -15.24 -21.11 0.87
CA GLU A 375 -16.63 -21.34 1.30
C GLU A 375 -17.64 -20.72 0.32
N ILE A 376 -17.34 -19.57 -0.29
CA ILE A 376 -18.14 -19.03 -1.41
C ILE A 376 -18.17 -20.05 -2.57
N MET A 377 -17.01 -20.59 -2.97
CA MET A 377 -16.86 -21.62 -4.02
C MET A 377 -17.71 -22.87 -3.75
N ARG A 378 -17.97 -23.21 -2.48
CA ARG A 378 -18.86 -24.33 -2.08
C ARG A 378 -20.35 -24.01 -2.19
N ARG A 379 -20.73 -22.74 -2.04
CA ARG A 379 -22.14 -22.29 -2.01
C ARG A 379 -22.62 -21.81 -3.38
N ASP A 380 -21.77 -21.07 -4.08
CA ASP A 380 -22.01 -20.49 -5.40
C ASP A 380 -20.75 -20.68 -6.29
N PRO A 381 -20.56 -21.88 -6.87
CA PRO A 381 -19.39 -22.20 -7.69
C PRO A 381 -19.24 -21.28 -8.90
N ASP A 382 -20.36 -20.98 -9.56
CA ASP A 382 -20.42 -20.15 -10.75
C ASP A 382 -20.05 -18.70 -10.44
N GLY A 383 -20.69 -18.08 -9.45
CA GLY A 383 -20.40 -16.71 -9.05
C GLY A 383 -18.97 -16.53 -8.55
N ALA A 384 -18.42 -17.51 -7.83
CA ALA A 384 -17.03 -17.49 -7.36
C ALA A 384 -16.01 -17.57 -8.52
N VAL A 385 -16.21 -18.48 -9.48
CA VAL A 385 -15.33 -18.62 -10.66
C VAL A 385 -15.43 -17.40 -11.57
N LEU A 386 -16.65 -16.86 -11.77
CA LEU A 386 -16.87 -15.63 -12.54
C LEU A 386 -16.18 -14.42 -11.89
N ALA A 387 -16.28 -14.25 -10.57
CA ALA A 387 -15.62 -13.19 -9.82
C ALA A 387 -14.09 -13.30 -9.90
N PHE A 388 -13.52 -14.50 -9.77
CA PHE A 388 -12.08 -14.69 -9.91
C PHE A 388 -11.61 -14.38 -11.34
N ALA A 389 -12.33 -14.84 -12.36
CA ALA A 389 -12.01 -14.53 -13.75
C ALA A 389 -12.14 -13.03 -14.08
N ASP A 390 -13.14 -12.33 -13.52
CA ASP A 390 -13.30 -10.88 -13.68
C ASP A 390 -12.11 -10.11 -13.06
N MET A 391 -11.71 -10.41 -11.83
CA MET A 391 -10.53 -9.80 -11.22
C MET A 391 -9.24 -10.07 -12.01
N MET A 392 -9.08 -11.27 -12.61
CA MET A 392 -7.95 -11.58 -13.49
C MET A 392 -8.05 -10.90 -14.88
N ARG A 393 -9.24 -10.57 -15.37
CA ARG A 393 -9.45 -9.79 -16.62
C ARG A 393 -9.21 -8.30 -16.40
N LYS A 394 -9.64 -7.75 -15.25
CA LYS A 394 -9.37 -6.38 -14.80
C LYS A 394 -7.88 -6.15 -14.52
N GLY A 395 -7.20 -7.20 -14.03
CA GLY A 395 -5.85 -7.13 -13.47
C GLY A 395 -5.90 -6.65 -12.03
N ILE A 396 -5.11 -7.27 -11.15
CA ILE A 396 -5.05 -6.89 -9.74
C ILE A 396 -4.27 -5.59 -9.61
N VAL A 397 -5.00 -4.51 -9.31
CA VAL A 397 -4.47 -3.16 -9.11
C VAL A 397 -3.80 -3.08 -7.74
N MET A 398 -2.51 -2.73 -7.68
CA MET A 398 -1.81 -2.54 -6.40
C MET A 398 -2.44 -1.39 -5.60
N PRO A 399 -2.55 -1.48 -4.26
CA PRO A 399 -3.26 -0.46 -3.48
C PRO A 399 -2.68 0.96 -3.69
N ALA A 400 -1.36 1.11 -3.61
CA ALA A 400 -0.65 2.38 -3.79
C ALA A 400 -0.49 2.85 -5.27
N HIS A 401 -1.31 2.38 -6.22
CA HIS A 401 -1.15 2.74 -7.64
C HIS A 401 -1.38 4.24 -7.97
N PHE A 402 -2.00 5.01 -7.09
CA PHE A 402 -2.15 6.47 -7.17
C PHE A 402 -1.07 7.26 -6.41
N VAL A 403 0.02 6.62 -5.95
CA VAL A 403 1.06 7.28 -5.15
C VAL A 403 1.74 8.44 -5.92
N ASP A 404 1.75 9.62 -5.30
CA ASP A 404 2.32 10.87 -5.81
C ASP A 404 3.02 11.62 -4.67
N ASP A 405 4.25 12.10 -4.91
CA ASP A 405 5.02 12.92 -3.98
C ASP A 405 4.91 14.43 -4.29
N GLY A 406 4.25 14.80 -5.40
CA GLY A 406 4.14 16.16 -5.90
C GLY A 406 5.43 16.69 -6.57
N TRP A 407 6.38 15.82 -6.93
CA TRP A 407 7.69 16.22 -7.48
C TRP A 407 8.18 15.33 -8.62
N HIS A 408 8.03 14.01 -8.49
CA HIS A 408 8.62 12.98 -9.35
C HIS A 408 8.24 13.13 -10.83
N ALA A 409 6.97 13.44 -11.10
CA ALA A 409 6.42 13.60 -12.45
C ALA A 409 7.08 14.76 -13.24
N GLY A 410 7.50 15.82 -12.54
CA GLY A 410 8.21 16.97 -13.14
C GLY A 410 9.74 16.80 -13.15
N ALA A 411 10.29 16.01 -12.23
CA ALA A 411 11.73 15.80 -12.10
C ALA A 411 12.30 14.74 -13.06
N ASN A 412 11.58 13.64 -13.27
CA ASN A 412 12.05 12.48 -14.04
C ASN A 412 11.41 12.37 -15.44
N ALA A 413 10.73 13.43 -15.92
CA ALA A 413 9.99 13.42 -17.20
C ALA A 413 10.89 13.05 -18.40
N ASP A 414 10.46 12.08 -19.21
CA ASP A 414 11.23 11.59 -20.37
C ASP A 414 11.25 12.64 -21.50
N PRO A 415 12.37 13.33 -21.78
CA PRO A 415 12.39 14.45 -22.73
C PRO A 415 12.26 14.00 -24.18
N ALA A 416 12.44 12.71 -24.47
CA ALA A 416 12.38 12.13 -25.81
C ALA A 416 11.02 11.51 -26.14
N ASN A 417 10.27 11.05 -25.13
CA ASN A 417 8.99 10.37 -25.31
C ASN A 417 7.77 11.17 -24.80
N GLY A 418 7.97 12.29 -24.11
CA GLY A 418 6.90 13.22 -23.72
C GLY A 418 5.89 12.65 -22.72
N LYS A 419 6.20 11.52 -22.09
CA LYS A 419 5.38 10.96 -21.00
C LYS A 419 5.84 11.55 -19.67
N PRO A 420 4.92 12.04 -18.81
CA PRO A 420 5.29 12.36 -17.44
C PRO A 420 5.78 11.09 -16.73
N ALA A 421 6.77 11.24 -15.85
CA ALA A 421 7.21 10.14 -15.01
C ALA A 421 6.09 9.75 -14.03
N ASN A 422 6.04 8.47 -13.67
CA ASN A 422 5.08 7.96 -12.70
C ASN A 422 5.85 7.35 -11.53
N LEU A 423 5.70 7.95 -10.34
CA LEU A 423 6.33 7.48 -9.11
C LEU A 423 6.04 6.00 -8.84
N PHE A 424 4.80 5.55 -9.02
CA PHE A 424 4.43 4.14 -8.91
C PHE A 424 5.17 3.25 -9.92
N GLY A 425 5.32 3.74 -11.16
CA GLY A 425 5.96 2.98 -12.26
C GLY A 425 7.45 2.80 -12.05
N ASP A 426 8.14 3.83 -11.55
CA ASP A 426 9.57 3.76 -11.25
C ASP A 426 9.81 2.99 -9.94
N TYR A 427 8.98 3.18 -8.90
CA TYR A 427 8.99 2.35 -7.68
C TYR A 427 8.86 0.86 -8.01
N ALA A 428 7.85 0.48 -8.81
CA ALA A 428 7.64 -0.91 -9.22
C ALA A 428 8.81 -1.44 -10.08
N ALA A 429 9.49 -0.58 -10.84
CA ALA A 429 10.69 -0.97 -11.57
C ALA A 429 11.89 -1.25 -10.65
N VAL A 430 12.05 -0.51 -9.54
CA VAL A 430 13.06 -0.81 -8.50
C VAL A 430 12.69 -2.10 -7.74
N ALA A 431 11.43 -2.27 -7.32
CA ALA A 431 10.97 -3.46 -6.61
C ALA A 431 11.16 -4.75 -7.43
N ASP A 432 10.90 -4.70 -8.73
CA ASP A 432 11.13 -5.81 -9.67
C ASP A 432 12.64 -5.97 -9.98
N SER A 433 13.46 -4.91 -10.03
CA SER A 433 14.90 -5.01 -10.32
C SER A 433 15.73 -5.61 -9.18
N ILE A 434 15.38 -5.34 -7.91
CA ILE A 434 16.03 -5.97 -6.74
C ILE A 434 15.37 -7.30 -6.32
N GLY A 435 14.31 -7.73 -7.00
CA GLY A 435 13.61 -8.98 -6.72
C GLY A 435 12.83 -8.97 -5.40
N VAL A 436 12.23 -7.83 -5.01
CA VAL A 436 11.30 -7.77 -3.87
C VAL A 436 9.90 -8.20 -4.29
N TYR A 437 9.39 -7.70 -5.42
CA TYR A 437 8.15 -8.18 -6.00
C TYR A 437 8.20 -8.06 -7.52
N THR A 438 8.04 -9.19 -8.21
CA THR A 438 8.27 -9.27 -9.67
C THR A 438 7.02 -9.63 -10.46
N THR A 439 7.08 -9.42 -11.78
CA THR A 439 6.04 -9.93 -12.69
C THR A 439 5.90 -11.46 -12.65
N HIS A 440 6.97 -12.18 -12.28
CA HIS A 440 6.90 -13.64 -12.05
C HIS A 440 6.19 -13.99 -10.74
N ASP A 441 6.30 -13.15 -9.71
CA ASP A 441 5.59 -13.34 -8.44
C ASP A 441 4.08 -13.14 -8.59
N TYR A 442 3.66 -12.13 -9.36
CA TYR A 442 2.26 -12.00 -9.77
C TYR A 442 1.75 -13.32 -10.41
N ALA A 443 2.50 -13.90 -11.35
CA ALA A 443 2.12 -15.17 -11.98
C ALA A 443 2.14 -16.37 -11.00
N ASN A 444 3.08 -16.39 -10.05
CA ASN A 444 3.14 -17.38 -8.96
C ASN A 444 1.90 -17.30 -8.05
N ILE A 445 1.40 -16.09 -7.77
CA ILE A 445 0.19 -15.87 -6.97
C ILE A 445 -1.03 -16.44 -7.69
N VAL A 446 -1.24 -16.09 -8.97
CA VAL A 446 -2.34 -16.63 -9.79
C VAL A 446 -2.34 -18.16 -9.77
N GLU A 447 -1.19 -18.78 -10.02
CA GLU A 447 -1.07 -20.25 -10.05
C GLU A 447 -1.38 -20.90 -8.70
N VAL A 448 -0.94 -20.30 -7.58
CA VAL A 448 -1.23 -20.83 -6.24
C VAL A 448 -2.69 -20.64 -5.84
N LEU A 449 -3.34 -19.54 -6.23
CA LEU A 449 -4.77 -19.35 -5.97
C LEU A 449 -5.63 -20.31 -6.82
N VAL A 450 -5.30 -20.48 -8.11
CA VAL A 450 -5.93 -21.48 -8.99
C VAL A 450 -5.82 -22.90 -8.41
N LYS A 451 -4.67 -23.26 -7.83
CA LYS A 451 -4.45 -24.57 -7.18
C LYS A 451 -5.10 -24.67 -5.80
N ARG A 452 -5.11 -23.61 -4.98
CA ARG A 452 -5.70 -23.63 -3.63
C ARG A 452 -7.22 -23.77 -3.68
N TRP A 453 -7.87 -23.11 -4.64
CA TRP A 453 -9.31 -23.18 -4.85
C TRP A 453 -9.73 -24.32 -5.80
N ASP A 454 -8.79 -25.18 -6.18
CA ASP A 454 -9.00 -26.36 -7.05
C ASP A 454 -9.84 -26.08 -8.30
N ILE A 455 -9.55 -24.96 -8.96
CA ILE A 455 -10.39 -24.39 -10.03
C ILE A 455 -10.67 -25.37 -11.18
N GLU A 456 -9.78 -26.34 -11.41
CA GLU A 456 -9.96 -27.41 -12.39
C GLU A 456 -11.17 -28.31 -12.10
N HIS A 457 -11.47 -28.57 -10.83
CA HIS A 457 -12.50 -29.50 -10.38
C HIS A 457 -13.75 -28.83 -9.80
N VAL A 458 -13.82 -27.49 -9.80
CA VAL A 458 -15.02 -26.75 -9.39
C VAL A 458 -16.20 -27.09 -10.32
N ALA A 459 -17.27 -27.61 -9.73
CA ALA A 459 -18.47 -28.08 -10.44
C ALA A 459 -19.40 -26.92 -10.85
N VAL A 460 -18.92 -26.06 -11.76
CA VAL A 460 -19.68 -24.97 -12.38
C VAL A 460 -20.84 -25.50 -13.24
N ARG A 461 -21.90 -24.69 -13.40
CA ARG A 461 -23.17 -25.10 -14.02
C ARG A 461 -23.50 -24.34 -15.31
N SER A 462 -23.03 -23.11 -15.46
CA SER A 462 -23.24 -22.26 -16.63
C SER A 462 -22.06 -22.32 -17.61
N GLY A 463 -22.34 -22.07 -18.89
CA GLY A 463 -21.30 -21.99 -19.92
C GLY A 463 -20.32 -20.84 -19.68
N GLU A 464 -20.78 -19.70 -19.16
CA GLU A 464 -19.92 -18.55 -18.85
C GLU A 464 -18.92 -18.87 -17.73
N ALA A 465 -19.37 -19.57 -16.68
CA ALA A 465 -18.48 -20.03 -15.61
C ALA A 465 -17.48 -21.09 -16.10
N ALA A 466 -17.85 -21.97 -17.03
CA ALA A 466 -16.94 -22.92 -17.67
C ALA A 466 -15.89 -22.21 -18.58
N GLU A 467 -16.27 -21.16 -19.29
CA GLU A 467 -15.31 -20.32 -20.04
C GLU A 467 -14.37 -19.54 -19.11
N ALA A 468 -14.89 -19.02 -17.99
CA ALA A 468 -14.10 -18.37 -16.94
C ALA A 468 -13.09 -19.34 -16.29
N GLN A 469 -13.51 -20.56 -15.97
CA GLN A 469 -12.67 -21.66 -15.48
C GLN A 469 -11.54 -21.98 -16.48
N ALA A 470 -11.88 -22.20 -17.75
CA ALA A 470 -10.92 -22.50 -18.81
C ALA A 470 -9.93 -21.36 -19.12
N PHE A 471 -10.31 -20.10 -18.84
CA PHE A 471 -9.45 -18.93 -18.88
C PHE A 471 -8.47 -18.90 -17.68
N LEU A 472 -8.97 -19.08 -16.45
CA LEU A 472 -8.18 -19.06 -15.22
C LEU A 472 -7.05 -20.10 -15.25
N MET A 473 -7.37 -21.34 -15.65
CA MET A 473 -6.41 -22.44 -15.77
C MET A 473 -5.21 -22.16 -16.71
N LYS A 474 -5.32 -21.16 -17.60
CA LYS A 474 -4.26 -20.79 -18.57
C LYS A 474 -3.67 -19.40 -18.29
N HIS A 475 -4.14 -18.70 -17.25
CA HIS A 475 -3.83 -17.29 -17.04
C HIS A 475 -2.40 -17.07 -16.52
N SER A 476 -1.95 -17.88 -15.55
CA SER A 476 -0.60 -17.80 -14.97
C SER A 476 0.49 -17.99 -16.03
N GLU A 477 0.39 -19.01 -16.88
CA GLU A 477 1.32 -19.24 -17.99
C GLU A 477 1.39 -18.04 -18.95
N ARG A 478 0.24 -17.44 -19.28
CA ARG A 478 0.19 -16.26 -20.16
C ARG A 478 0.94 -15.08 -19.55
N ILE A 479 0.84 -14.88 -18.24
CA ILE A 479 1.61 -13.83 -17.54
C ILE A 479 3.10 -14.17 -17.52
N ARG A 480 3.50 -15.42 -17.23
CA ARG A 480 4.91 -15.85 -17.24
C ARG A 480 5.58 -15.50 -18.57
N ARG A 481 4.96 -15.89 -19.70
CA ARG A 481 5.47 -15.60 -21.06
C ARG A 481 5.61 -14.10 -21.35
N LEU A 482 4.76 -13.25 -20.77
CA LEU A 482 4.87 -11.78 -20.88
C LEU A 482 5.96 -11.20 -19.98
N ALA A 483 6.18 -11.79 -18.80
CA ALA A 483 7.30 -11.47 -17.91
C ALA A 483 8.64 -11.82 -18.59
N ASP A 484 8.78 -13.03 -19.14
CA ASP A 484 9.97 -13.50 -19.86
C ASP A 484 10.38 -12.50 -20.96
N LEU A 485 9.45 -12.14 -21.85
CA LEU A 485 9.67 -11.20 -22.94
C LEU A 485 10.06 -9.79 -22.47
N THR A 486 9.62 -9.39 -21.27
CA THR A 486 9.94 -8.10 -20.64
C THR A 486 11.32 -8.13 -20.00
N THR A 487 11.65 -9.20 -19.26
CA THR A 487 12.96 -9.47 -18.68
C THR A 487 14.03 -9.57 -19.77
N GLU A 488 13.79 -10.32 -20.85
CA GLU A 488 14.69 -10.33 -22.01
C GLU A 488 14.89 -8.94 -22.62
N ARG A 489 13.84 -8.10 -22.67
CA ARG A 489 13.93 -6.74 -23.23
C ARG A 489 14.84 -5.86 -22.38
N ARG A 490 14.66 -5.85 -21.05
CA ARG A 490 15.55 -5.16 -20.10
C ARG A 490 16.99 -5.66 -20.24
N LEU A 491 17.21 -6.97 -20.30
CA LEU A 491 18.55 -7.56 -20.48
C LEU A 491 19.19 -7.17 -21.82
N ARG A 492 18.41 -7.07 -22.92
CA ARG A 492 18.89 -6.60 -24.23
C ARG A 492 19.24 -5.11 -24.22
N ASP A 493 18.44 -4.28 -23.56
CA ASP A 493 18.70 -2.84 -23.47
C ASP A 493 19.87 -2.51 -22.52
N ARG A 494 20.00 -3.21 -21.38
CA ARG A 494 21.18 -3.12 -20.49
C ARG A 494 22.47 -3.56 -21.20
N LYS A 495 22.43 -4.64 -22.00
CA LYS A 495 23.55 -5.05 -22.89
C LYS A 495 23.89 -4.02 -23.97
N ARG A 496 23.00 -3.06 -24.26
CA ARG A 496 23.22 -1.94 -25.19
C ARG A 496 23.65 -0.65 -24.46
N GLY A 497 24.00 -0.72 -23.18
CA GLY A 497 24.39 0.44 -22.37
C GLY A 497 23.23 1.37 -21.99
N LYS A 498 21.97 0.98 -22.23
CA LYS A 498 20.80 1.74 -21.79
C LYS A 498 20.49 1.44 -20.33
N ASN A 499 21.24 2.04 -19.42
CA ASN A 499 20.80 2.14 -18.04
C ASN A 499 19.68 3.19 -17.96
N LYS A 500 18.64 2.91 -17.18
CA LYS A 500 17.66 3.91 -16.75
C LYS A 500 17.81 4.09 -15.25
N SER A 501 17.91 5.35 -14.82
CA SER A 501 17.74 5.75 -13.42
C SER A 501 16.51 6.65 -13.29
N ALA A 502 16.04 6.81 -12.05
CA ALA A 502 15.19 7.91 -11.63
C ALA A 502 15.66 8.41 -10.27
N ALA A 503 15.48 9.70 -10.01
CA ALA A 503 15.68 10.30 -8.70
C ALA A 503 14.39 10.23 -7.87
N PHE A 504 14.48 9.93 -6.58
CA PHE A 504 13.31 9.80 -5.69
C PHE A 504 13.38 10.80 -4.54
N SER A 505 12.31 11.57 -4.32
CA SER A 505 12.24 12.55 -3.22
C SER A 505 12.46 11.88 -1.86
N TRP A 506 11.85 10.71 -1.64
CA TRP A 506 11.95 9.85 -0.47
C TRP A 506 13.38 9.55 0.01
N ILE A 507 14.38 9.62 -0.87
CA ILE A 507 15.79 9.41 -0.53
C ILE A 507 16.62 10.68 -0.78
N PHE A 508 16.06 11.86 -0.48
CA PHE A 508 16.70 13.16 -0.69
C PHE A 508 17.08 13.44 -2.16
N LYS A 509 16.25 12.99 -3.10
CA LYS A 509 16.42 13.19 -4.56
C LYS A 509 17.70 12.53 -5.12
N ARG A 510 18.23 11.50 -4.45
CA ARG A 510 19.28 10.62 -5.00
C ARG A 510 18.68 9.71 -6.09
N GLU A 511 19.52 9.35 -7.07
CA GLU A 511 19.19 8.39 -8.12
C GLU A 511 19.37 6.92 -7.68
N VAL A 512 18.60 6.03 -8.31
CA VAL A 512 18.68 4.56 -8.22
C VAL A 512 18.50 3.93 -9.62
N SER A 513 18.97 2.68 -9.82
CA SER A 513 18.76 1.97 -11.09
C SER A 513 17.37 1.35 -11.22
N LEU A 514 16.76 1.48 -12.40
CA LEU A 514 15.48 0.85 -12.77
C LEU A 514 15.66 -0.46 -13.57
N MET A 515 16.91 -0.87 -13.88
CA MET A 515 17.27 -2.04 -14.71
C MET A 515 18.64 -2.65 -14.32
#